data_AF-A0A453GTB7-F1
#
_entry.id   AF-A0A453GTB7-F1
#
_cell.length_a   1.000
_cell.length_b   1.000
_cell.length_c   1.000
_cell.angle_alpha   90.00
_cell.angle_beta   90.00
_cell.angle_gamma   90.00
#
_symmetry.space_group_name_H-M   'P 1'
#
loop_
_entity.id
_entity.type
_entity.pdbx_description
1 polymer ?
#
loop_
_entity_poly.entity_id
_entity_poly.type
_entity_poly.pdbx_seq_one_letter_code
_entity_poly.pdbx_strand_id
1 'polypeptide(L)'
;MQGERLESMKQSMQFVIMKLTPVDRLSIVTFSSHAQRLCRLRSMTESAQKEVKAIIDGLKASGTTNIKSGLEIARQVVAERSTKKSRTANVFLMSDGVQSAGEATDVDLGSASVYTFGLGED
;
A
#
# COMPACT_ATOMS: atom_id res chain seq x y z
N MET A 1 7.60 2.36 -12.24
CA MET A 1 7.19 0.97 -11.95
C MET A 1 6.75 0.18 -13.19
N GLN A 2 6.96 0.61 -14.43
CA GLN A 2 6.33 -0.07 -15.58
C GLN A 2 6.96 -1.45 -15.89
N GLY A 3 6.23 -2.27 -16.65
CA GLY A 3 6.72 -3.57 -17.14
C GLY A 3 6.90 -4.60 -16.04
N GLU A 4 8.01 -5.34 -16.10
CA GLU A 4 8.30 -6.46 -15.20
C GLU A 4 8.27 -6.06 -13.71
N ARG A 5 8.71 -4.85 -13.36
CA ARG A 5 8.69 -4.35 -11.97
C ARG A 5 7.28 -4.35 -11.37
N LEU A 6 6.29 -3.86 -12.11
CA LEU A 6 4.88 -3.88 -11.67
C LEU A 6 4.35 -5.32 -11.61
N GLU A 7 4.65 -6.14 -12.61
CA GLU A 7 4.16 -7.53 -12.64
C GLU A 7 4.74 -8.38 -11.52
N SER A 8 6.05 -8.23 -11.20
CA SER A 8 6.67 -8.89 -10.04
C SER A 8 6.09 -8.40 -8.71
N MET A 9 5.81 -7.09 -8.58
CA MET A 9 5.13 -6.56 -7.40
C MET A 9 3.72 -7.14 -7.25
N LYS A 10 2.93 -7.20 -8.33
CA LYS A 10 1.60 -7.81 -8.33
C LYS A 10 1.68 -9.27 -7.88
N GLN A 11 2.55 -10.08 -8.47
CA GLN A 11 2.74 -11.48 -8.09
C GLN A 11 3.12 -11.65 -6.61
N SER A 12 4.03 -10.80 -6.12
CA SER A 12 4.43 -10.80 -4.70
C SER A 12 3.24 -10.46 -3.80
N MET A 13 2.44 -9.46 -4.17
CA MET A 13 1.23 -9.09 -3.43
C MET A 13 0.15 -10.18 -3.47
N GLN A 14 0.00 -10.90 -4.57
CA GLN A 14 -0.89 -12.06 -4.66
C GLN A 14 -0.52 -13.12 -3.60
N PHE A 15 0.77 -13.38 -3.43
CA PHE A 15 1.28 -14.30 -2.40
C PHE A 15 1.02 -13.77 -0.99
N VAL A 16 1.31 -12.50 -0.72
CA VAL A 16 1.05 -11.87 0.58
C VAL A 16 -0.44 -11.99 0.94
N ILE A 17 -1.35 -11.61 0.03
CA ILE A 17 -2.79 -11.65 0.27
C ILE A 17 -3.26 -13.08 0.56
N MET A 18 -2.70 -14.08 -0.13
CA MET A 18 -3.00 -15.49 0.12
C MET A 18 -2.58 -15.97 1.51
N LYS A 19 -1.57 -15.34 2.12
CA LYS A 19 -1.09 -15.69 3.47
C LYS A 19 -1.81 -14.94 4.59
N LEU A 20 -2.57 -13.89 4.27
CA LEU A 20 -3.36 -13.17 5.26
C LEU A 20 -4.56 -14.02 5.71
N THR A 21 -4.93 -13.87 6.97
CA THR A 21 -6.07 -14.57 7.58
C THR A 21 -7.24 -13.59 7.81
N PRO A 22 -8.46 -14.07 8.13
CA PRO A 22 -9.56 -13.20 8.50
C PRO A 22 -9.29 -12.32 9.74
N VAL A 23 -8.31 -12.69 10.56
CA VAL A 23 -7.84 -11.87 11.69
C VAL A 23 -7.11 -10.64 11.18
N ASP A 24 -6.36 -10.75 10.08
CA ASP A 24 -5.58 -9.67 9.47
C ASP A 24 -6.46 -8.69 8.70
N ARG A 25 -5.98 -7.45 8.59
CA ARG A 25 -6.69 -6.38 7.86
C ARG A 25 -5.74 -5.71 6.87
N LEU A 26 -6.26 -5.43 5.68
CA LEU A 26 -5.50 -4.81 4.59
C LEU A 26 -6.32 -3.67 3.97
N SER A 27 -5.61 -2.64 3.53
CA SER A 27 -6.10 -1.52 2.73
C SER A 27 -5.06 -1.30 1.62
N ILE A 28 -5.50 -1.01 0.40
CA ILE A 28 -4.59 -0.70 -0.72
C ILE A 28 -4.66 0.80 -1.00
N VAL A 29 -3.49 1.43 -1.03
CA VAL A 29 -3.30 2.82 -1.45
C VAL A 29 -2.34 2.81 -2.62
N THR A 30 -2.72 3.46 -3.71
CA THR A 30 -1.84 3.72 -4.85
C THR A 30 -1.41 5.17 -4.84
N PHE A 31 -0.24 5.44 -5.40
CA PHE A 31 0.23 6.79 -5.65
C PHE A 31 0.92 6.85 -7.01
N SER A 32 0.72 7.96 -7.70
CA SER A 32 1.52 8.37 -8.84
C SER A 32 1.68 9.89 -8.82
N SER A 33 1.12 10.63 -9.77
CA SER A 33 0.95 12.09 -9.63
C SER A 33 -0.07 12.43 -8.54
N HIS A 34 -1.04 11.53 -8.30
CA HIS A 34 -2.03 11.64 -7.22
C HIS A 34 -2.12 10.30 -6.49
N ALA A 35 -2.59 10.32 -5.24
CA ALA A 35 -2.84 9.11 -4.47
C ALA A 35 -4.32 8.79 -4.35
N GLN A 36 -4.63 7.50 -4.24
CA GLN A 36 -5.99 7.00 -4.08
C GLN A 36 -6.01 5.78 -3.15
N ARG A 37 -7.01 5.72 -2.27
CA ARG A 37 -7.36 4.51 -1.53
C ARG A 37 -8.27 3.63 -2.38
N LEU A 38 -7.77 2.46 -2.82
CA LEU A 38 -8.53 1.54 -3.66
C LEU A 38 -9.48 0.65 -2.86
N CYS A 39 -9.19 0.39 -1.59
CA CYS A 39 -10.12 -0.31 -0.69
C CYS A 39 -9.98 0.16 0.75
N ARG A 40 -11.07 0.05 1.52
CA ARG A 40 -11.07 0.33 2.97
C ARG A 40 -10.30 -0.73 3.74
N LEU A 41 -9.81 -0.37 4.93
CA LEU A 41 -9.12 -1.31 5.82
C LEU A 41 -10.12 -2.35 6.33
N ARG A 42 -10.05 -3.56 5.80
CA ARG A 42 -11.04 -4.63 6.02
C ARG A 42 -10.38 -5.96 6.35
N SER A 43 -11.09 -6.84 7.05
CA SER A 43 -10.61 -8.19 7.34
C SER A 43 -10.40 -9.00 6.07
N MET A 44 -9.34 -9.79 6.01
CA MET A 44 -8.99 -10.61 4.85
C MET A 44 -9.74 -11.95 4.85
N THR A 45 -11.07 -11.87 4.82
CA THR A 45 -11.95 -13.02 4.51
C THR A 45 -11.69 -13.52 3.09
N GLU A 46 -12.10 -14.74 2.77
CA GLU A 46 -11.92 -15.30 1.41
C GLU A 46 -12.50 -14.40 0.30
N SER A 47 -13.68 -13.80 0.54
CA SER A 47 -14.29 -12.84 -0.38
C SER A 47 -13.45 -11.57 -0.52
N ALA A 48 -12.98 -11.00 0.60
CA ALA A 48 -12.12 -9.83 0.59
C ALA A 48 -10.79 -10.10 -0.10
N GLN A 49 -10.19 -11.28 0.09
CA GLN A 49 -8.98 -11.67 -0.63
C GLN A 49 -9.23 -11.69 -2.13
N LYS A 50 -10.30 -12.33 -2.61
CA LYS A 50 -10.65 -12.34 -4.04
C LYS A 50 -10.78 -10.92 -4.62
N GLU A 51 -11.49 -10.04 -3.92
CA GLU A 51 -11.66 -8.64 -4.34
C GLU A 51 -10.33 -7.87 -4.37
N VAL A 52 -9.51 -7.97 -3.32
CA VAL A 52 -8.24 -7.26 -3.26
C VAL A 52 -7.24 -7.79 -4.30
N LYS A 53 -7.24 -9.10 -4.57
CA LYS A 53 -6.44 -9.69 -5.66
C LYS A 53 -6.82 -9.08 -7.02
N ALA A 54 -8.11 -8.95 -7.30
CA ALA A 54 -8.57 -8.30 -8.53
C ALA A 54 -8.15 -6.81 -8.62
N ILE A 55 -8.15 -6.10 -7.49
CA ILE A 55 -7.62 -4.72 -7.41
C ILE A 55 -6.13 -4.70 -7.78
N ILE A 56 -5.32 -5.61 -7.23
CA ILE A 56 -3.88 -5.71 -7.52
C ILE A 56 -3.63 -6.02 -8.99
N ASP A 57 -4.34 -6.98 -9.58
CA ASP A 57 -4.19 -7.35 -10.99
C ASP A 57 -4.51 -6.18 -11.93
N GLY A 58 -5.51 -5.37 -11.55
CA GLY A 58 -5.93 -4.18 -12.29
C GLY A 58 -4.99 -2.97 -12.20
N LEU A 59 -3.94 -3.02 -11.37
CA LEU A 59 -3.01 -1.89 -11.23
C LEU A 59 -2.29 -1.57 -12.55
N LYS A 60 -2.15 -0.27 -12.83
CA LYS A 60 -1.43 0.27 -13.98
C LYS A 60 -0.49 1.38 -13.53
N ALA A 61 0.77 1.31 -13.93
CA ALA A 61 1.73 2.36 -13.69
C ALA A 61 1.53 3.51 -14.69
N SER A 62 1.44 4.74 -14.18
CA SER A 62 1.30 5.96 -14.99
C SER A 62 1.74 7.16 -14.14
N GLY A 63 2.00 8.31 -14.77
CA GLY A 63 2.31 9.55 -14.06
C GLY A 63 3.67 9.58 -13.38
N THR A 64 3.79 10.40 -12.32
CA THR A 64 5.02 10.64 -11.55
C THR A 64 5.00 9.86 -10.22
N THR A 65 5.89 10.17 -9.27
CA THR A 65 6.08 9.43 -8.01
C THR A 65 5.85 10.34 -6.80
N ASN A 66 4.60 10.54 -6.39
CA ASN A 66 4.23 11.35 -5.22
C ASN A 66 3.98 10.47 -3.99
N ILE A 67 5.06 9.96 -3.41
CA ILE A 67 5.07 9.13 -2.20
C ILE A 67 4.37 9.85 -1.04
N LYS A 68 4.65 11.15 -0.84
CA LYS A 68 4.04 11.95 0.23
C LYS A 68 2.51 11.85 0.22
N SER A 69 1.87 12.05 -0.94
CA SER A 69 0.42 11.94 -1.04
C SER A 69 -0.10 10.53 -0.70
N GLY A 70 0.65 9.48 -1.08
CA GLY A 70 0.34 8.10 -0.71
C GLY A 70 0.42 7.88 0.80
N LEU A 71 1.47 8.40 1.45
CA LEU A 71 1.65 8.30 2.90
C LEU A 71 0.61 9.11 3.67
N GLU A 72 0.17 10.27 3.16
CA GLU A 72 -0.90 11.06 3.78
C GLU A 72 -2.24 10.30 3.80
N ILE A 73 -2.58 9.60 2.70
CA ILE A 73 -3.74 8.71 2.68
C ILE A 73 -3.52 7.52 3.63
N ALA A 74 -2.32 6.91 3.64
CA ALA A 74 -2.02 5.83 4.57
C ALA A 74 -2.18 6.26 6.04
N ARG A 75 -1.74 7.47 6.39
CA ARG A 75 -1.95 8.08 7.71
C ARG A 75 -3.43 8.16 8.06
N GLN A 76 -4.26 8.62 7.13
CA GLN A 76 -5.71 8.67 7.32
C GLN A 76 -6.27 7.26 7.57
N VAL A 77 -5.86 6.26 6.79
CA VAL A 77 -6.27 4.86 6.98
C VAL A 77 -5.91 4.35 8.37
N VAL A 78 -4.68 4.63 8.84
CA VAL A 78 -4.21 4.24 10.18
C VAL A 78 -4.99 4.97 11.28
N ALA A 79 -5.27 6.26 11.10
CA ALA A 79 -5.99 7.08 12.07
C ALA A 79 -7.46 6.63 12.25
N GLU A 80 -8.13 6.28 11.15
CA GLU A 80 -9.54 5.85 11.08
C GLU A 80 -9.78 4.42 11.61
N ARG A 81 -8.73 3.67 11.95
CA ARG A 81 -8.90 2.27 12.38
C ARG A 81 -9.69 2.20 13.70
N SER A 82 -10.77 1.41 13.67
CA SER A 82 -11.66 1.21 14.83
C SER A 82 -11.00 0.46 15.99
N THR A 83 -10.02 -0.42 15.70
CA THR A 83 -9.37 -1.27 16.70
C THR A 83 -7.89 -0.95 16.80
N LYS A 84 -7.52 -0.21 17.86
CA LYS A 84 -6.12 0.17 18.15
C LYS A 84 -5.44 -0.75 19.17
N LYS A 85 -6.22 -1.29 20.11
CA LYS A 85 -5.72 -2.17 21.19
C LYS A 85 -5.25 -3.52 20.63
N SER A 86 -4.06 -3.95 21.04
CA SER A 86 -3.45 -5.23 20.67
C SER A 86 -3.26 -5.45 19.15
N ARG A 87 -3.19 -4.37 18.36
CA ARG A 87 -2.96 -4.45 16.91
C ARG A 87 -1.94 -3.42 16.47
N THR A 88 -0.80 -3.91 15.98
CA THR A 88 0.22 -3.09 15.33
C THR A 88 -0.26 -2.67 13.95
N ALA A 89 -0.03 -1.41 13.59
CA ALA A 89 -0.26 -0.90 12.25
C ALA A 89 1.09 -0.88 11.51
N ASN A 90 1.13 -1.39 10.28
CA ASN A 90 2.31 -1.39 9.44
C ASN A 90 1.93 -0.81 8.08
N VAL A 91 2.79 0.04 7.53
CA VAL A 91 2.68 0.57 6.17
C VAL A 91 3.80 -0.05 5.34
N PHE A 92 3.44 -0.78 4.29
CA PHE A 92 4.39 -1.30 3.32
C PHE A 92 4.41 -0.35 2.13
N LEU A 93 5.51 0.40 1.97
CA LEU A 93 5.74 1.30 0.86
C LEU A 93 6.53 0.55 -0.22
N MET A 94 5.97 0.45 -1.42
CA MET A 94 6.62 -0.18 -2.57
C MET A 94 6.79 0.85 -3.67
N SER A 95 8.03 1.07 -4.14
CA SER A 95 8.34 2.04 -5.19
C SER A 95 9.61 1.66 -5.94
N ASP A 96 9.75 2.08 -7.19
CA ASP A 96 10.95 1.87 -8.01
C ASP A 96 11.65 3.17 -8.40
N GLY A 97 11.40 4.26 -7.68
CA GLY A 97 12.00 5.53 -8.02
C GLY A 97 11.92 6.56 -6.91
N VAL A 98 12.55 7.69 -7.21
CA VAL A 98 12.68 8.82 -6.29
C VAL A 98 11.40 9.65 -6.28
N GLN A 99 11.04 10.12 -5.09
CA GLN A 99 9.99 11.11 -4.84
C GLN A 99 10.10 12.30 -5.82
N SER A 100 9.01 12.64 -6.51
CA SER A 100 9.02 13.72 -7.51
C SER A 100 8.78 15.12 -6.94
N ALA A 101 8.16 15.26 -5.75
CA ALA A 101 7.88 16.56 -5.14
C ALA A 101 7.68 16.51 -3.62
N GLY A 102 8.35 17.41 -2.89
CA GLY A 102 8.25 17.57 -1.43
C GLY A 102 8.88 16.43 -0.63
N GLU A 103 8.95 16.59 0.69
CA GLU A 103 9.58 15.62 1.59
C GLU A 103 8.57 14.58 2.07
N ALA A 104 8.74 13.33 1.64
CA ALA A 104 7.89 12.21 2.07
C ALA A 104 8.14 11.82 3.54
N THR A 105 9.32 12.11 4.06
CA THR A 105 9.76 11.86 5.45
C THR A 105 9.01 12.69 6.48
N ASP A 106 8.40 13.81 6.08
CA ASP A 106 7.61 14.68 6.96
C ASP A 106 6.25 14.07 7.36
N VAL A 107 5.84 12.96 6.74
CA VAL A 107 4.53 12.37 7.02
C VAL A 107 4.59 11.52 8.30
N ASP A 108 4.05 12.07 9.39
CA ASP A 108 3.83 11.32 10.63
C ASP A 108 2.71 10.27 10.46
N LEU A 109 3.08 8.99 10.48
CA LEU A 109 2.15 7.86 10.43
C LEU A 109 1.65 7.40 11.81
N GLY A 110 1.96 8.17 12.85
CA GLY A 110 1.60 7.90 14.23
C GLY A 110 2.27 6.62 14.73
N SER A 111 1.47 5.69 15.24
CA SER A 111 1.99 4.44 15.82
C SER A 111 2.35 3.38 14.76
N ALA A 112 2.38 3.71 13.47
CA ALA A 112 2.62 2.74 12.42
C ALA A 112 4.09 2.71 11.99
N SER A 113 4.64 1.50 11.90
CA SER A 113 5.97 1.29 11.32
C SER A 113 5.89 1.32 9.79
N VAL A 114 6.90 1.91 9.14
CA VAL A 114 7.03 1.93 7.67
C VAL A 114 8.10 0.95 7.23
N TYR A 115 7.76 0.10 6.28
CA TYR A 115 8.67 -0.82 5.63
C TYR A 115 8.72 -0.47 4.15
N THR A 116 9.91 -0.07 3.69
CA THR A 116 10.12 0.33 2.29
C THR A 116 10.73 -0.81 1.49
N PHE A 117 10.16 -1.08 0.32
CA PHE A 117 10.70 -1.98 -0.67
C PHE A 117 11.00 -1.19 -1.95
N GLY A 118 12.29 -1.00 -2.21
CA GLY A 118 12.79 -0.51 -3.49
C GLY A 118 12.71 -1.61 -4.54
N LEU A 119 12.01 -1.36 -5.63
CA LEU A 119 11.76 -2.32 -6.71
C LEU A 119 12.54 -1.95 -7.97
N GLY A 120 13.87 -2.02 -7.89
CA GLY A 120 14.75 -1.63 -8.98
C GLY A 120 16.16 -1.34 -8.48
N GLU A 121 16.98 -0.78 -9.36
CA GLU A 121 18.37 -0.40 -9.06
C GLU A 121 18.55 1.13 -8.92
N ASP A 122 17.46 1.88 -9.14
CA ASP A 122 17.42 3.35 -9.16
C ASP A 122 17.13 3.96 -7.77
#